data_AF-A0A353HPY1-F1
#
_entry.id   AF-A0A353HPY1-F1
#
_cell.length_a   1.000
_cell.length_b   1.000
_cell.length_c   1.000
_cell.angle_alpha   90.00
_cell.angle_beta   90.00
_cell.angle_gamma   90.00
#
_symmetry.space_group_name_H-M   'P 1'
#
loop_
_entity.id
_entity.type
_entity.pdbx_description
1 polymer ?
#
loop_
_entity_poly.entity_id
_entity_poly.type
_entity_poly.pdbx_seq_one_letter_code
_entity_poly.pdbx_strand_id
1 'polypeptide(L)'
;MQDSFDLTKLIFGRLSWDAIPFHEPILIATFAGVLVGGAALLGLITYFRLWGKLWNDWFTSIDHKKIGIMYMVLGIVMLLRGFADALMMRAQQALSFGENAGFLPPHHY
;
A
#
# COMPACT_ATOMS: atom_id res chain seq x y z
N MET A 1 29.36 26.76 3.83
CA MET A 1 27.89 26.74 4.07
C MET A 1 27.43 25.30 3.84
N GLN A 2 27.64 24.42 4.82
CA GLN A 2 27.55 22.96 4.66
C GLN A 2 27.09 22.24 5.94
N ASP A 3 26.33 22.91 6.82
CA ASP A 3 25.86 22.32 8.09
C ASP A 3 24.45 21.70 7.99
N SER A 4 23.71 21.93 6.90
CA SER A 4 22.33 21.44 6.74
C SER A 4 22.24 19.95 6.40
N PHE A 5 23.27 19.39 5.75
CA PHE A 5 23.28 18.01 5.31
C PHE A 5 23.55 17.02 6.46
N ASP A 6 24.28 17.40 7.51
CA ASP A 6 24.60 16.51 8.64
C ASP A 6 23.40 16.32 9.60
N LEU A 7 22.71 17.39 9.97
CA LEU A 7 21.51 17.31 10.82
C LEU A 7 20.37 16.57 10.13
N THR A 8 20.20 16.78 8.83
CA THR A 8 19.19 16.07 8.03
C THR A 8 19.53 14.58 7.95
N LYS A 9 20.80 14.20 7.81
CA LYS A 9 21.23 12.79 7.78
C LYS A 9 21.18 12.12 9.15
N LEU A 10 21.36 12.88 10.24
CA LEU A 10 21.17 12.41 11.62
C LEU A 10 19.70 12.17 11.98
N ILE A 11 18.79 13.04 11.50
CA ILE A 11 17.34 12.94 11.79
C ILE A 11 16.63 11.99 10.81
N PHE A 12 16.97 12.01 9.52
CA PHE A 12 16.30 11.25 8.46
C PHE A 12 17.09 10.04 7.93
N GLY A 13 18.37 9.88 8.30
CA GLY A 13 19.15 8.70 7.92
C GLY A 13 19.27 8.51 6.40
N ARG A 14 18.86 7.32 5.91
CA ARG A 14 18.84 6.98 4.47
C ARG A 14 17.54 7.40 3.75
N LEU A 15 16.61 8.05 4.45
CA LEU A 15 15.35 8.51 3.87
C LEU A 15 15.62 9.77 3.04
N SER A 16 15.78 9.60 1.73
CA SER A 16 15.89 10.67 0.73
C SER A 16 14.64 10.68 -0.16
N TRP A 17 14.40 11.80 -0.84
CA TRP A 17 13.35 11.91 -1.87
C TRP A 17 13.53 10.90 -3.01
N ASP A 18 14.74 10.37 -3.21
CA ASP A 18 15.04 9.28 -4.15
C ASP A 18 14.48 7.91 -3.72
N ALA A 19 14.05 7.76 -2.47
CA ALA A 19 13.48 6.50 -1.98
C ALA A 19 12.06 6.24 -2.52
N ILE A 20 11.43 7.26 -3.12
CA ILE A 20 10.11 7.14 -3.74
C ILE A 20 10.30 6.92 -5.24
N PRO A 21 9.85 5.78 -5.80
CA PRO A 21 10.01 5.48 -7.23
C PRO A 21 9.03 6.30 -8.08
N PHE A 22 9.35 7.57 -8.34
CA PHE A 22 8.55 8.47 -9.19
C PHE A 22 8.65 8.17 -10.69
N HIS A 23 9.49 7.22 -11.09
CA HIS A 23 9.82 6.97 -12.49
C HIS A 23 9.00 5.82 -13.08
N GLU A 24 8.18 5.17 -12.25
CA GLU A 24 7.40 3.99 -12.62
C GLU A 24 5.90 4.30 -12.64
N PRO A 25 5.28 4.36 -13.83
CA PRO A 25 3.86 4.71 -13.98
C PRO A 25 2.92 3.78 -13.21
N ILE A 26 3.28 2.49 -13.08
CA ILE A 26 2.48 1.46 -12.41
C ILE A 26 2.39 1.76 -10.91
N LEU A 27 3.54 1.98 -10.25
CA LEU A 27 3.58 2.27 -8.82
C LEU A 27 2.91 3.60 -8.51
N ILE A 28 3.14 4.64 -9.31
CA ILE A 28 2.46 5.93 -9.11
C ILE A 28 0.95 5.76 -9.22
N ALA A 29 0.45 5.02 -10.21
CA ALA A 29 -0.97 4.75 -10.36
C ALA A 29 -1.54 3.97 -9.16
N THR A 30 -0.82 2.96 -8.66
CA THR A 30 -1.23 2.22 -7.46
C THR A 30 -1.23 3.10 -6.21
N PHE A 31 -0.19 3.91 -5.99
CA PHE A 31 -0.13 4.84 -4.86
C PHE A 31 -1.24 5.88 -4.92
N ALA A 32 -1.51 6.45 -6.09
CA ALA A 32 -2.61 7.38 -6.30
C ALA A 32 -3.97 6.71 -6.02
N GLY A 33 -4.18 5.48 -6.52
CA GLY A 33 -5.39 4.71 -6.27
C GLY A 33 -5.61 4.41 -4.79
N VAL A 34 -4.57 3.99 -4.07
CA VAL A 34 -4.63 3.75 -2.62
C VAL A 34 -4.91 5.06 -1.87
N LEU A 35 -4.28 6.16 -2.26
CA LEU A 35 -4.49 7.46 -1.62
C LEU A 35 -5.93 7.95 -1.80
N VAL A 36 -6.48 7.83 -3.01
CA VAL A 36 -7.88 8.17 -3.30
C VAL A 36 -8.83 7.23 -2.56
N GLY A 37 -8.58 5.92 -2.56
CA GLY A 37 -9.39 4.94 -1.85
C GLY A 37 -9.39 5.14 -0.34
N GLY A 38 -8.22 5.42 0.23
CA GLY A 38 -8.05 5.76 1.64
C GLY A 38 -8.74 7.07 2.01
N ALA A 39 -8.60 8.11 1.19
CA ALA A 39 -9.29 9.39 1.40
C ALA A 39 -10.81 9.24 1.31
N ALA A 40 -11.32 8.46 0.36
CA ALA A 40 -12.75 8.17 0.23
C ALA A 40 -13.28 7.43 1.46
N LEU A 41 -12.57 6.40 1.94
CA LEU A 41 -12.93 5.67 3.15
C LEU A 41 -12.93 6.57 4.39
N LEU A 42 -11.88 7.37 4.57
CA LEU A 42 -11.77 8.34 5.68
C LEU A 42 -12.88 9.39 5.61
N GLY A 43 -13.18 9.89 4.41
CA GLY A 43 -14.29 10.82 4.17
C GLY A 43 -15.63 10.21 4.56
N LEU A 44 -15.89 8.95 4.19
CA LEU A 44 -17.12 8.23 4.52
C LEU A 44 -17.27 8.00 6.03
N ILE A 45 -16.20 7.56 6.70
CA ILE A 45 -16.18 7.36 8.16
C ILE A 45 -16.44 8.70 8.88
N THR A 46 -15.83 9.78 8.40
CA THR A 46 -15.97 11.12 8.99
C THR A 46 -17.37 11.70 8.76
N TYR A 47 -17.93 11.53 7.55
CA TYR A 47 -19.29 11.97 7.21
C TYR A 47 -20.34 11.29 8.09
N PHE A 48 -20.27 9.96 8.26
CA PHE A 48 -21.19 9.21 9.12
C PHE A 48 -20.84 9.26 10.61
N ARG A 49 -19.79 10.00 11.00
CA ARG A 49 -19.30 10.13 12.39
C ARG A 49 -19.08 8.78 13.09
N LEU A 50 -18.63 7.78 12.34
CA LEU A 50 -18.47 6.40 12.82
C LEU A 50 -17.24 6.21 13.72
N TRP A 51 -16.40 7.23 13.87
CA TRP A 51 -15.19 7.21 14.71
C TRP A 51 -15.43 6.69 16.12
N GLY A 52 -16.50 7.13 16.80
CA GLY A 52 -16.83 6.68 18.15
C GLY A 52 -17.20 5.19 18.20
N LYS A 53 -17.90 4.68 17.19
CA LYS A 53 -18.29 3.26 17.10
C LYS A 53 -17.08 2.39 16.74
N LEU A 54 -16.29 2.79 15.75
CA LEU A 54 -15.07 2.07 15.36
C LEU A 54 -14.09 1.95 16.52
N TRP A 55 -13.91 3.03 17.29
CA TRP A 55 -13.02 3.01 18.45
C TRP A 55 -13.54 2.11 19.56
N ASN A 56 -14.72 2.39 20.10
CA ASN A 56 -15.23 1.71 21.30
C ASN A 56 -15.68 0.26 21.04
N ASP A 57 -16.27 -0.02 19.87
CA ASP A 57 -16.89 -1.33 19.60
C ASP A 57 -15.98 -2.29 18.83
N TRP A 58 -14.96 -1.81 18.13
CA TRP A 58 -14.12 -2.63 17.26
C TRP A 58 -12.65 -2.60 17.67
N PHE A 59 -11.98 -1.45 17.56
CA PHE A 59 -10.53 -1.37 17.79
C PHE A 59 -10.13 -1.72 19.23
N THR A 60 -10.88 -1.26 20.23
CA THR A 60 -10.61 -1.56 21.65
C THR A 60 -11.41 -2.77 22.16
N SER A 61 -12.02 -3.55 21.26
CA SER A 61 -12.85 -4.69 21.67
C SER A 61 -11.99 -5.89 22.11
N ILE A 62 -12.39 -6.51 23.21
CA ILE A 62 -11.80 -7.76 23.75
C ILE A 62 -12.57 -9.01 23.28
N ASP A 63 -13.73 -8.83 22.64
CA ASP A 63 -14.53 -9.94 22.10
C ASP A 63 -13.79 -10.69 20.99
N HIS A 64 -13.45 -11.96 21.24
CA HIS A 64 -12.78 -12.86 20.30
C HIS A 64 -13.51 -13.02 18.97
N LYS A 65 -14.84 -12.87 18.94
CA LYS A 65 -15.62 -12.91 17.69
C LYS A 65 -15.33 -11.70 16.83
N LYS A 66 -15.35 -10.50 17.43
CA LYS A 66 -15.06 -9.25 16.71
C LYS A 66 -13.60 -9.19 16.26
N ILE A 67 -12.68 -9.62 17.12
CA ILE A 67 -11.27 -9.79 16.77
C ILE A 67 -11.13 -10.74 15.59
N GLY A 68 -11.77 -11.92 15.64
CA GLY A 68 -11.79 -12.87 14.53
C GLY A 68 -12.30 -12.27 13.22
N ILE A 69 -13.38 -11.48 13.26
CA ILE A 69 -13.90 -10.77 12.07
C ILE A 69 -12.86 -9.79 11.52
N MET A 70 -12.20 -9.00 12.37
CA MET A 70 -11.15 -8.08 11.92
C MET A 70 -9.99 -8.82 11.22
N TYR A 71 -9.57 -9.96 11.75
CA TYR A 71 -8.53 -10.79 11.14
C TYR A 71 -8.97 -11.38 9.80
N MET A 72 -10.20 -11.86 9.69
CA MET A 72 -10.73 -12.39 8.42
C MET A 72 -10.81 -11.29 7.36
N VAL A 73 -11.27 -10.09 7.73
CA VAL A 73 -11.30 -8.94 6.82
C VAL A 73 -9.89 -8.56 6.37
N LEU A 74 -8.93 -8.47 7.29
CA LEU A 74 -7.53 -8.18 6.95
C LEU A 74 -6.96 -9.26 6.01
N GLY A 75 -7.24 -10.53 6.30
CA GLY A 75 -6.83 -11.66 5.47
C GLY A 75 -7.37 -11.56 4.05
N ILE A 76 -8.65 -11.22 3.88
CA ILE A 76 -9.27 -11.04 2.56
C ILE A 76 -8.63 -9.87 1.81
N VAL A 77 -8.41 -8.73 2.48
CA VAL A 77 -7.78 -7.56 1.86
C VAL A 77 -6.35 -7.89 1.39
N MET A 78 -5.57 -8.58 2.22
CA MET A 78 -4.21 -9.00 1.87
C MET A 78 -4.19 -10.10 0.80
N LEU A 79 -5.21 -10.98 0.79
CA LEU A 79 -5.38 -11.98 -0.26
C LEU A 79 -5.60 -11.32 -1.61
N LEU A 80 -6.46 -10.29 -1.70
CA LEU A 80 -6.67 -9.53 -2.94
C LEU A 80 -5.38 -8.87 -3.43
N ARG A 81 -4.58 -8.30 -2.52
CA ARG A 81 -3.28 -7.72 -2.85
C ARG A 81 -2.30 -8.78 -3.36
N GLY A 82 -2.16 -9.91 -2.66
CA GLY A 82 -1.27 -10.99 -3.10
C GLY A 82 -1.74 -11.67 -4.39
N PHE A 83 -3.05 -11.73 -4.61
CA PHE A 83 -3.62 -12.23 -5.86
C PHE A 83 -3.33 -11.30 -7.03
N ALA A 84 -3.41 -9.97 -6.84
CA ALA A 84 -2.99 -9.01 -7.85
C ALA A 84 -1.51 -9.18 -8.21
N ASP A 85 -0.64 -9.36 -7.21
CA ASP A 85 0.79 -9.63 -7.41
C ASP A 85 1.02 -10.94 -8.19
N ALA A 86 0.30 -12.01 -7.84
CA ALA A 86 0.38 -13.29 -8.56
C ALA A 86 -0.13 -13.20 -10.01
N LEU A 87 -1.19 -12.42 -10.26
CA LEU A 87 -1.66 -12.14 -11.62
C LEU A 87 -0.61 -11.37 -12.43
N MET A 88 0.06 -10.39 -11.83
CA MET A 88 1.15 -9.66 -12.48
C MET A 88 2.31 -10.60 -12.87
N MET A 89 2.70 -11.52 -11.98
CA MET A 89 3.73 -12.53 -12.28
C MET A 89 3.31 -13.46 -13.43
N ARG A 90 2.06 -13.91 -13.44
CA ARG A 90 1.53 -14.79 -14.51
C ARG A 90 1.35 -14.06 -15.84
N ALA A 91 0.87 -12.83 -15.83
CA ALA A 91 0.73 -11.99 -17.01
C ALA A 91 2.11 -11.69 -17.63
N GLN A 92 3.11 -11.40 -16.79
CA GLN A 92 4.48 -11.20 -17.25
C GLN A 92 5.01 -12.46 -17.94
N GLN A 93 4.89 -13.64 -17.33
CA GLN A 93 5.31 -14.90 -17.95
C GLN A 93 4.61 -15.17 -19.30
N ALA A 94 3.33 -14.80 -19.42
CA ALA A 94 2.56 -14.98 -20.65
C ALA A 94 2.93 -13.97 -21.76
N LEU A 95 3.35 -12.76 -21.40
CA LEU A 95 3.71 -11.69 -22.34
C LEU A 95 5.20 -11.70 -22.72
N SER A 96 6.08 -12.23 -21.87
CA SER A 96 7.53 -12.29 -22.08
C SER A 96 8.00 -13.49 -22.93
N PHE A 97 7.14 -14.00 -23.83
CA PHE A 97 7.52 -15.06 -24.77
C PHE A 97 8.13 -14.45 -26.06
N GLY A 98 9.34 -14.88 -26.44
CA GLY A 98 10.03 -14.45 -27.67
C GLY A 98 10.94 -13.22 -27.46
N GLU A 99 10.94 -12.27 -28.40
CA GLU A 99 11.78 -11.05 -28.37
C GLU A 99 11.15 -9.87 -27.59
N ASN A 100 10.03 -10.09 -26.90
CA ASN A 100 9.35 -9.05 -26.11
C ASN A 100 9.86 -9.02 -24.67
N ALA A 101 10.39 -7.87 -24.23
CA ALA A 101 10.94 -7.66 -22.89
C ALA A 101 9.90 -7.68 -21.73
N GLY A 102 8.62 -7.90 -22.02
CA GLY A 102 7.53 -7.84 -21.04
C GLY A 102 7.27 -6.43 -20.49
N PHE A 103 6.46 -6.33 -19.44
CA PHE A 103 6.07 -5.07 -18.79
C PHE A 103 6.74 -4.86 -17.41
N LEU A 104 7.25 -5.94 -16.80
CA LEU A 104 8.06 -5.90 -15.57
C LEU A 104 9.54 -6.18 -15.88
N PRO A 105 10.42 -5.17 -15.93
CA PRO A 105 11.85 -5.42 -16.04
C PRO A 105 12.40 -6.10 -14.77
N PRO A 106 13.59 -6.75 -14.79
CA PRO A 106 14.05 -7.68 -13.75
C PRO A 106 14.17 -7.12 -12.32
N HIS A 107 14.13 -5.79 -12.17
CA HIS A 107 14.17 -5.10 -10.89
C HIS A 107 12.75 -4.91 -10.26
N HIS A 108 11.69 -5.28 -10.98
CA HIS A 108 10.28 -5.23 -10.54
C HIS A 108 9.57 -6.58 -10.53
N TYR A 109 10.24 -7.66 -10.92
CA TYR A 109 9.73 -9.03 -10.85
C TYR A 109 10.18 -9.71 -9.56
#